data_AF-A0A0B6YA43-F1
#
_entry.id   AF-A0A0B6YA43-F1
#
_cell.length_a   1.000
_cell.length_b   1.000
_cell.length_c   1.000
_cell.angle_alpha   90.00
_cell.angle_beta   90.00
_cell.angle_gamma   90.00
#
_symmetry.space_group_name_H-M   'P 1'
#
loop_
_entity.id
_entity.type
_entity.pdbx_description
1 polymer ?
#
loop_
_entity_poly.entity_id
_entity_poly.type
_entity_poly.pdbx_seq_one_letter_code
_entity_poly.pdbx_strand_id
1 'polypeptide(L)'
;LRCAQLMRANRVNMIQTLEQYVFVYDAVLEAIMAGNTTIPRSSFHNTYEEMLSHENDKSSMEKQHEVLQRLSPTIEREECSVSLQDENMAKNRFKNILPANRSRPYLYTPVEGCNDYINAVYLSGYTQKDQFLVTQMP
;
A
#
# COMPACT_ATOMS: atom_id res chain seq x y z
N LEU A 1 24.52 9.92 -1.27
CA LEU A 1 25.28 10.98 -1.99
C LEU A 1 26.35 10.42 -2.93
N ARG A 2 27.32 9.62 -2.44
CA ARG A 2 28.46 9.14 -3.25
C ARG A 2 28.06 8.32 -4.49
N CYS A 3 27.15 7.37 -4.38
CA CYS A 3 26.74 6.54 -5.51
C CYS A 3 26.08 7.35 -6.64
N ALA A 4 25.14 8.24 -6.31
CA ALA A 4 24.50 9.13 -7.30
C ALA A 4 25.51 10.06 -7.98
N GLN A 5 26.49 10.59 -7.25
CA GLN A 5 27.57 11.41 -7.81
C GLN A 5 28.44 10.61 -8.79
N LEU A 6 28.81 9.37 -8.45
CA LEU A 6 29.55 8.47 -9.34
C LEU A 6 28.76 8.11 -10.60
N MET A 7 27.45 7.89 -10.49
CA MET A 7 26.60 7.65 -11.67
C MET A 7 26.54 8.88 -12.59
N ARG A 8 26.46 10.08 -12.01
CA ARG A 8 26.45 11.35 -12.76
C ARG A 8 27.74 11.63 -13.52
N ALA A 9 28.87 11.05 -13.10
CA ALA A 9 30.12 11.15 -13.84
C ALA A 9 30.08 10.42 -15.20
N ASN A 10 29.25 9.38 -15.34
CA ASN A 10 29.12 8.58 -16.57
C ASN A 10 27.88 8.95 -17.39
N ARG A 11 26.82 9.46 -16.75
CA ARG A 11 25.59 9.89 -17.42
C ARG A 11 24.99 11.09 -16.68
N VAL A 12 24.92 12.23 -17.37
CA VAL A 12 24.33 13.44 -16.80
C VAL A 12 22.88 13.20 -16.38
N ASN A 13 22.44 13.89 -15.34
CA ASN A 13 21.07 13.86 -14.84
C ASN A 13 20.60 12.46 -14.37
N MET A 14 21.49 11.65 -13.78
CA MET A 14 21.09 10.46 -13.01
C MET A 14 20.47 10.89 -11.67
N ILE A 15 19.25 10.41 -11.38
CA ILE A 15 18.42 10.78 -10.22
C ILE A 15 18.22 12.31 -10.18
N GLN A 16 17.22 12.81 -10.89
CA GLN A 16 17.07 14.23 -11.22
C GLN A 16 16.35 15.01 -10.14
N THR A 17 15.41 14.38 -9.45
CA THR A 17 14.54 15.05 -8.48
C THR A 17 14.82 14.58 -7.07
N LEU A 18 14.41 15.38 -6.09
CA LEU A 18 14.52 15.02 -4.68
C LEU A 18 13.69 13.78 -4.37
N GLU A 19 12.49 13.69 -4.93
CA GLU A 19 11.53 12.59 -4.73
C GLU A 19 12.12 11.27 -5.23
N GLN A 20 12.80 11.27 -6.39
CA GLN A 20 13.52 10.09 -6.88
C GLN A 20 14.64 9.67 -5.93
N TYR A 21 15.36 10.63 -5.37
CA TYR A 21 16.43 10.34 -4.43
C TYR A 21 15.88 9.76 -3.12
N VAL A 22 14.81 10.33 -2.58
CA VAL A 22 14.10 9.82 -1.40
C VAL A 22 13.59 8.40 -1.66
N PHE A 23 12.95 8.18 -2.80
CA PHE A 23 12.43 6.86 -3.19
C PHE A 23 13.51 5.77 -3.23
N VAL A 24 14.75 6.10 -3.64
CA VAL A 24 15.86 5.14 -3.61
C VAL A 24 16.20 4.72 -2.17
N TYR A 25 16.17 5.66 -1.22
CA TYR A 25 16.38 5.33 0.20
C TYR A 25 15.23 4.49 0.76
N ASP A 26 13.99 4.83 0.42
CA ASP A 26 12.80 4.08 0.84
C ASP A 26 12.85 2.65 0.31
N ALA A 27 13.15 2.46 -0.98
CA ALA A 27 13.26 1.14 -1.59
C ALA A 27 14.37 0.28 -0.96
N VAL A 28 15.53 0.88 -0.63
CA VAL A 28 16.62 0.16 0.03
C VAL A 28 16.26 -0.17 1.48
N LEU A 29 15.63 0.75 2.20
CA LEU A 29 15.17 0.52 3.57
C LEU A 29 14.12 -0.59 3.63
N GLU A 30 13.14 -0.58 2.71
CA GLU A 30 12.13 -1.62 2.57
C GLU A 30 12.78 -2.99 2.33
N ALA A 31 13.72 -3.08 1.39
CA ALA A 31 14.43 -4.33 1.11
C ALA A 31 15.22 -4.86 2.31
N ILE A 32 15.82 -3.99 3.12
CA ILE A 32 16.55 -4.38 4.34
C ILE A 32 15.56 -4.86 5.43
N MET A 33 14.42 -4.20 5.56
CA MET A 33 13.42 -4.53 6.60
C MET A 33 12.61 -5.79 6.25
N ALA A 34 12.18 -5.95 5.01
CA ALA A 34 11.34 -7.05 4.55
C ALA A 34 12.13 -8.30 4.16
N GLY A 35 13.34 -8.14 3.63
CA GLY A 35 14.11 -9.25 3.06
C GLY A 35 13.41 -9.91 1.87
N ASN A 36 13.74 -11.17 1.57
CA ASN A 36 13.07 -11.96 0.54
C ASN A 36 12.01 -12.86 1.17
N THR A 37 10.74 -12.54 0.95
CA THR A 37 9.59 -13.29 1.43
C THR A 37 8.99 -14.24 0.37
N THR A 38 9.62 -14.36 -0.79
CA THR A 38 9.15 -15.25 -1.87
C THR A 38 9.47 -16.71 -1.54
N ILE A 39 8.45 -17.56 -1.51
CA ILE A 39 8.60 -18.99 -1.22
C ILE A 39 8.29 -19.80 -2.49
N PRO A 40 9.23 -20.61 -3.01
CA PRO A 40 8.95 -21.54 -4.10
C PRO A 40 7.88 -22.57 -3.72
N ARG A 41 7.01 -22.94 -4.68
CA ARG A 41 5.96 -23.95 -4.47
C ARG A 41 6.50 -25.26 -3.90
N SER A 42 7.68 -25.70 -4.33
CA SER A 42 8.29 -26.96 -3.91
C SER A 42 8.67 -27.00 -2.43
N SER A 43 8.96 -25.85 -1.82
CA SER A 43 9.36 -25.75 -0.40
C SER A 43 8.26 -25.17 0.49
N PHE A 44 7.14 -24.73 -0.08
CA PHE A 44 6.08 -24.02 0.65
C PHE A 44 5.61 -24.75 1.90
N HIS A 45 5.33 -26.06 1.81
CA HIS A 45 4.82 -26.83 2.94
C HIS A 45 5.80 -26.78 4.13
N ASN A 46 7.07 -27.12 3.90
CA ASN A 46 8.07 -27.15 4.97
C ASN A 46 8.29 -25.74 5.56
N THR A 47 8.43 -24.72 4.71
CA THR A 47 8.60 -23.33 5.17
C THR A 47 7.39 -22.85 5.96
N TYR A 48 6.17 -23.22 5.56
CA TYR A 48 4.96 -22.83 6.28
C TYR A 48 4.90 -23.47 7.68
N GLU A 49 5.19 -24.77 7.81
CA GLU A 49 5.25 -25.43 9.13
C GLU A 49 6.31 -24.80 10.04
N GLU A 50 7.49 -24.48 9.49
CA GLU A 50 8.53 -23.75 10.22
C GLU A 50 8.04 -22.37 10.67
N MET A 51 7.28 -21.66 9.81
CA MET A 51 6.75 -20.33 10.14
C MET A 51 5.71 -20.34 11.26
N LEU A 52 5.01 -21.46 11.46
CA LEU A 52 4.06 -21.65 12.57
C LEU A 52 4.77 -21.94 13.90
N SER A 53 6.02 -22.39 13.88
CA SER A 53 6.77 -22.67 15.09
C SER A 53 7.09 -21.37 15.87
N HIS A 54 6.99 -21.44 17.19
CA HIS A 54 7.30 -20.31 18.07
C HIS A 54 8.76 -20.40 18.52
N GLU A 55 9.59 -19.52 17.99
CA GLU A 55 10.94 -19.27 18.51
C GLU A 55 10.96 -17.93 19.24
N ASN A 56 11.16 -17.97 20.56
CA ASN A 56 11.22 -16.79 21.45
C ASN A 56 9.91 -15.96 21.46
N ASP A 57 8.82 -16.59 21.91
CA ASP A 57 7.48 -16.02 22.10
C ASP A 57 6.75 -15.50 20.83
N LYS A 58 7.40 -15.42 19.68
CA LYS A 58 6.79 -15.02 18.41
C LYS A 58 7.16 -15.95 17.27
N SER A 59 6.15 -16.34 16.52
CA SER A 59 6.25 -17.06 15.25
C SER A 59 6.92 -16.20 14.18
N SER A 60 7.42 -16.85 13.13
CA SER A 60 7.95 -16.14 11.95
C SER A 60 6.86 -15.31 11.26
N MET A 61 5.61 -15.79 11.26
CA MET A 61 4.47 -15.05 10.71
C MET A 61 4.20 -13.74 11.46
N GLU A 62 4.27 -13.75 12.79
CA GLU A 62 4.10 -12.54 13.60
C GLU A 62 5.20 -11.52 13.33
N LYS A 63 6.46 -11.99 13.19
CA LYS A 63 7.59 -11.12 12.81
C LYS A 63 7.37 -10.48 11.45
N GLN A 64 6.88 -11.24 10.45
CA GLN A 64 6.54 -10.68 9.13
C GLN A 64 5.36 -9.70 9.20
N HIS A 65 4.36 -9.98 10.03
CA HIS A 65 3.23 -9.07 10.23
C HIS A 65 3.66 -7.73 10.85
N GLU A 66 4.58 -7.75 11.82
CA GLU A 66 5.14 -6.51 12.38
C GLU A 66 5.91 -5.68 11.35
N VAL A 67 6.67 -6.34 10.47
CA VAL A 67 7.34 -5.67 9.36
C VAL A 67 6.32 -5.03 8.42
N LEU A 68 5.25 -5.75 8.07
CA LEU A 68 4.14 -5.22 7.26
C LEU A 68 3.53 -3.97 7.92
N GLN A 69 3.27 -4.01 9.22
CA GLN A 69 2.70 -2.87 9.95
C GLN A 69 3.64 -1.64 9.94
N ARG A 70 4.96 -1.86 10.03
CA ARG A 70 5.95 -0.77 10.00
C ARG A 70 6.12 -0.16 8.60
N LEU A 71 6.01 -0.96 7.56
CA LEU A 71 6.21 -0.53 6.17
C LEU A 71 4.91 -0.04 5.50
N SER A 72 3.75 -0.41 6.04
CA SER A 72 2.47 0.03 5.49
C SER A 72 2.35 1.56 5.60
N PRO A 73 2.12 2.27 4.48
CA PRO A 73 2.01 3.72 4.52
C PRO A 73 0.77 4.14 5.31
N THR A 74 0.94 5.10 6.21
CA THR A 74 -0.18 5.77 6.87
C THR A 74 -0.93 6.59 5.83
N ILE A 75 -2.23 6.36 5.69
CA ILE A 75 -3.09 7.20 4.85
C ILE A 75 -3.33 8.50 5.63
N GLU A 76 -2.82 9.61 5.09
CA GLU A 76 -3.01 10.93 5.67
C GLU A 76 -4.47 11.37 5.59
N ARG A 77 -4.89 12.22 6.54
CA ARG A 77 -6.29 12.66 6.64
C ARG A 77 -6.72 13.43 5.39
N GLU A 78 -5.80 14.21 4.83
CA GLU A 78 -5.92 14.99 3.61
C GLU A 78 -6.27 14.09 2.42
N GLU A 79 -5.72 12.87 2.41
CA GLU A 79 -5.99 11.87 1.39
C GLU A 79 -7.38 11.25 1.51
N CYS A 80 -8.07 11.42 2.65
CA CYS A 80 -9.43 10.97 2.88
C CYS A 80 -10.44 12.13 2.88
N SER A 81 -10.06 13.31 2.40
CA SER A 81 -10.86 14.53 2.49
C SER A 81 -12.27 14.42 1.88
N VAL A 82 -12.44 13.72 0.76
CA VAL A 82 -13.77 13.51 0.13
C VAL A 82 -14.68 12.65 1.02
N SER A 83 -14.11 11.61 1.61
CA SER A 83 -14.80 10.69 2.53
C SER A 83 -15.27 11.40 3.81
N LEU A 84 -14.60 12.48 4.18
CA LEU A 84 -14.85 13.29 5.37
C LEU A 84 -15.79 14.48 5.13
N GLN A 85 -16.26 14.70 3.90
CA GLN A 85 -17.27 15.72 3.62
C GLN A 85 -18.57 15.41 4.36
N ASP A 86 -19.29 16.44 4.84
CA ASP A 86 -20.52 16.30 5.62
C ASP A 86 -21.56 15.39 4.94
N GLU A 87 -21.68 15.50 3.62
CA GLU A 87 -22.59 14.71 2.78
C GLU A 87 -22.20 13.22 2.67
N ASN A 88 -20.92 12.90 2.91
CA ASN A 88 -20.35 11.55 2.74
C ASN A 88 -20.07 10.84 4.06
N MET A 89 -19.94 11.57 5.18
CA MET A 89 -19.63 10.98 6.48
C MET A 89 -20.62 9.89 6.89
N ALA A 90 -21.91 10.09 6.62
CA ALA A 90 -22.97 9.12 6.93
C ALA A 90 -22.95 7.89 6.00
N LYS A 91 -22.22 7.94 4.88
CA LYS A 91 -22.10 6.84 3.91
C LYS A 91 -20.96 5.88 4.25
N ASN A 92 -20.23 6.13 5.33
CA ASN A 92 -19.14 5.29 5.83
C ASN A 92 -19.60 4.45 7.01
N ARG A 93 -19.53 3.12 6.88
CA ARG A 93 -19.90 2.18 7.96
C ARG A 93 -18.98 2.35 9.18
N PHE A 94 -17.69 2.55 8.94
CA PHE A 94 -16.68 2.78 9.97
C PHE A 94 -15.94 4.09 9.70
N LYS A 95 -15.92 5.00 10.67
CA LYS A 95 -15.33 6.34 10.52
C LYS A 95 -13.81 6.31 10.36
N ASN A 96 -13.17 5.24 10.78
CA ASN A 96 -11.72 5.02 10.71
C ASN A 96 -11.30 4.12 9.53
N ILE A 97 -12.25 3.67 8.69
CA ILE A 97 -11.96 2.88 7.50
C ILE A 97 -12.50 3.67 6.30
N LEU A 98 -11.65 4.54 5.76
CA LEU A 98 -11.99 5.47 4.70
C LEU A 98 -11.14 5.17 3.45
N PRO A 99 -11.70 5.31 2.24
CA PRO A 99 -10.93 5.15 1.03
C PRO A 99 -10.02 6.37 0.83
N ALA A 100 -8.80 6.11 0.36
CA ALA A 100 -7.90 7.16 -0.09
C ALA A 100 -8.37 7.71 -1.45
N ASN A 101 -8.28 9.03 -1.62
CA ASN A 101 -8.75 9.73 -2.81
C ASN A 101 -8.10 9.20 -4.10
N ARG A 102 -6.82 8.81 -4.04
CA ARG A 102 -6.06 8.31 -5.21
C ARG A 102 -6.58 7.00 -5.79
N SER A 103 -7.33 6.22 -5.02
CA SER A 103 -7.79 4.87 -5.39
C SER A 103 -9.30 4.71 -5.34
N ARG A 104 -10.05 5.76 -5.01
CA ARG A 104 -11.52 5.72 -4.93
C ARG A 104 -12.15 5.64 -6.33
N PRO A 105 -13.22 4.86 -6.55
CA PRO A 105 -14.03 4.96 -7.75
C PRO A 105 -14.93 6.20 -7.70
N TYR A 106 -15.22 6.76 -8.88
CA TYR A 106 -16.15 7.87 -9.04
C TYR A 106 -17.46 7.33 -9.59
N LEU A 107 -18.56 7.53 -8.86
CA LEU A 107 -19.89 7.19 -9.35
C LEU A 107 -20.38 8.26 -10.33
N TYR A 108 -21.13 7.81 -11.33
CA TYR A 108 -21.80 8.70 -12.27
C TYR A 108 -23.28 8.31 -12.35
N THR A 109 -24.16 9.31 -12.34
CA THR A 109 -25.59 9.13 -12.55
C THR A 109 -26.16 10.38 -13.25
N PRO A 110 -27.12 10.21 -14.18
CA PRO A 110 -27.78 11.32 -14.84
C PRO A 110 -28.82 12.04 -13.94
N VAL A 111 -29.08 11.53 -12.73
CA VAL A 111 -30.05 12.11 -11.79
C VAL A 111 -29.44 13.31 -11.07
N GLU A 112 -30.14 14.44 -11.11
CA GLU A 112 -29.73 15.68 -10.43
C GLU A 112 -29.73 15.52 -8.90
N GLY A 113 -28.73 16.08 -8.22
CA GLY A 113 -28.60 16.01 -6.76
C GLY A 113 -27.96 14.73 -6.22
N CYS A 114 -27.52 13.81 -7.09
CA CYS A 114 -26.71 12.67 -6.67
C CYS A 114 -25.23 13.03 -6.60
N ASN A 115 -24.48 12.36 -5.70
CA ASN A 115 -23.04 12.55 -5.58
C ASN A 115 -22.25 11.34 -6.10
N ASP A 116 -20.95 11.54 -6.28
CA ASP A 116 -20.03 10.60 -6.91
C ASP A 116 -19.39 9.61 -5.92
N TYR A 117 -19.84 9.60 -4.66
CA TYR A 117 -19.14 8.97 -3.55
C TYR A 117 -19.65 7.57 -3.22
N ILE A 118 -18.69 6.65 -3.07
CA ILE A 118 -18.87 5.35 -2.41
C ILE A 118 -17.62 5.02 -1.61
N ASN A 119 -17.78 4.41 -0.44
CA ASN A 119 -16.67 3.88 0.33
C ASN A 119 -16.17 2.58 -0.32
N ALA A 120 -15.27 2.75 -1.29
CA ALA A 120 -14.63 1.67 -2.01
C ALA A 120 -13.25 2.11 -2.55
N VAL A 121 -12.39 1.15 -2.85
CA VAL A 121 -11.09 1.37 -3.50
C VAL A 121 -10.86 0.36 -4.62
N TYR A 122 -10.19 0.81 -5.68
CA TYR A 122 -9.60 -0.07 -6.67
C TYR A 122 -8.34 -0.73 -6.13
N LEU A 123 -8.23 -2.05 -6.30
CA LEU A 123 -7.02 -2.82 -6.06
C LEU A 123 -6.54 -3.45 -7.36
N SER A 124 -5.23 -3.41 -7.57
CA SER A 124 -4.58 -4.13 -8.66
C SER A 124 -4.49 -5.62 -8.34
N GLY A 125 -4.76 -6.45 -9.34
CA GLY A 125 -4.51 -7.89 -9.23
C GLY A 125 -3.14 -8.27 -9.78
N TYR A 126 -2.96 -9.57 -10.05
CA TYR A 126 -1.67 -10.09 -10.51
C TYR A 126 -1.31 -9.61 -11.92
N THR A 127 -2.27 -9.59 -12.84
CA THR A 127 -2.03 -9.28 -14.26
C THR A 127 -2.61 -7.94 -14.72
N GLN A 128 -3.48 -7.32 -13.93
CA GLN A 128 -4.26 -6.17 -14.34
C GLN A 128 -4.35 -5.13 -13.22
N LYS A 129 -4.13 -3.87 -13.59
CA LYS A 129 -4.36 -2.71 -12.71
C LYS A 129 -5.85 -2.49 -12.49
N ASP A 130 -6.24 -2.08 -11.29
CA ASP A 130 -7.64 -1.73 -10.92
C ASP A 130 -8.63 -2.88 -11.21
N GLN A 131 -8.18 -4.13 -11.02
CA GLN A 131 -8.96 -5.34 -11.33
C GLN A 131 -10.12 -5.57 -10.35
N PHE A 132 -9.91 -5.22 -9.09
CA PHE A 132 -10.88 -5.49 -8.03
C PHE A 132 -11.41 -4.19 -7.45
N LEU A 133 -12.70 -4.19 -7.11
CA LEU A 133 -13.31 -3.16 -6.29
C LEU A 133 -13.57 -3.72 -4.90
N VAL A 134 -12.88 -3.18 -3.89
CA VAL A 134 -13.10 -3.54 -2.49
C VAL A 134 -13.96 -2.47 -1.85
N THR A 135 -15.06 -2.88 -1.23
CA THR A 135 -16.05 -1.96 -0.63
C THR A 135 -16.57 -2.52 0.71
N GLN A 136 -17.07 -1.62 1.54
CA GLN A 136 -17.81 -2.00 2.74
C GLN A 136 -19.11 -2.75 2.40
N MET A 137 -19.68 -3.44 3.38
CA MET A 137 -21.04 -3.98 3.26
C MET A 137 -22.05 -2.82 3.21
N PRO A 138 -22.95 -2.75 2.20
CA PRO A 138 -23.92 -1.67 2.02
C PRO A 138 -24.74 -1.31 3.25
#